data_AF-A0A0Q8IAF5-F1
#
_entry.id   AF-A0A0Q8IAF5-F1
#
_cell.length_a   1.000
_cell.length_b   1.000
_cell.length_c   1.000
_cell.angle_alpha   90.00
_cell.angle_beta   90.00
_cell.angle_gamma   90.00
#
_symmetry.space_group_name_H-M   'P 1'
#
loop_
_entity.id
_entity.type
_entity.pdbx_description
1 polymer ?
#
loop_
_entity_poly.entity_id
_entity_poly.type
_entity_poly.pdbx_seq_one_letter_code
_entity_poly.pdbx_strand_id
1 'polypeptide(L)'
;MEYHQDVLDRRTGEVLRVSMGDWITVTELANMKGVGPRRTRAILAELGFLVSEGHGRNLKLRLANWVTERGWGKRQRSYRGTQFDVIGPDGRRWIEHRWDDAVGEFSALSTLGQTARDHLAAFRERRLNPDMPVQEQVCWFAFYYPDLSQTEKARIIGVTQPIVSKYEAIRRRQLAASVARRNAPLAPKGSPVQHHD
;
A
#
# COMPACT_ATOMS: atom_id res chain seq x y z
N MET A 1 -8.62 -20.90 -5.96
CA MET A 1 -8.75 -22.00 -4.98
C MET A 1 -10.23 -22.08 -4.69
N GLU A 2 -10.87 -23.19 -5.06
CA GLU A 2 -12.30 -23.35 -4.86
C GLU A 2 -12.55 -23.63 -3.37
N TYR A 3 -13.33 -22.77 -2.72
CA TYR A 3 -13.66 -22.95 -1.31
C TYR A 3 -14.99 -23.66 -1.21
N HIS A 4 -15.07 -24.68 -0.37
CA HIS A 4 -16.31 -25.39 -0.09
C HIS A 4 -16.76 -25.11 1.33
N GLN A 5 -18.08 -25.09 1.54
CA GLN A 5 -18.69 -25.10 2.86
C GLN A 5 -19.52 -26.36 3.00
N ASP A 6 -19.31 -27.07 4.11
CA ASP A 6 -20.13 -28.20 4.50
C ASP A 6 -21.36 -27.66 5.25
N VAL A 7 -22.54 -27.86 4.67
CA VAL A 7 -23.82 -27.43 5.22
C VAL A 7 -24.62 -28.68 5.58
N LEU A 8 -25.02 -28.79 6.85
CA LEU A 8 -25.91 -29.87 7.28
C LEU A 8 -27.34 -29.57 6.82
N ASP A 9 -27.85 -30.37 5.89
CA ASP A 9 -29.27 -30.34 5.55
C ASP A 9 -30.06 -30.92 6.72
N ARG A 10 -30.81 -30.05 7.42
CA ARG A 10 -31.58 -30.42 8.61
C ARG A 10 -32.79 -31.31 8.30
N ARG A 11 -33.18 -31.44 7.03
CA ARG A 11 -34.31 -32.27 6.60
C ARG A 11 -33.87 -33.70 6.28
N THR A 12 -32.71 -33.86 5.67
CA THR A 12 -32.18 -35.18 5.28
C THR A 12 -31.13 -35.74 6.24
N GLY A 13 -30.50 -34.87 7.04
CA GLY A 13 -29.37 -35.23 7.91
C GLY A 13 -28.04 -35.35 7.17
N GLU A 14 -28.01 -35.07 5.87
CA GLU A 14 -26.80 -35.18 5.05
C GLU A 14 -25.95 -33.90 5.12
N VAL A 15 -24.63 -34.07 5.07
CA VAL A 15 -23.68 -32.96 4.93
C VAL A 15 -23.49 -32.68 3.45
N LEU A 16 -24.04 -31.56 2.98
CA LEU A 16 -23.90 -31.10 1.60
C LEU A 16 -22.65 -30.23 1.49
N ARG A 17 -21.75 -30.62 0.58
CA ARG A 17 -20.57 -29.83 0.24
C ARG A 17 -20.95 -28.80 -0.84
N VAL A 18 -21.20 -27.57 -0.44
CA VAL A 18 -21.57 -26.48 -1.34
C VAL A 18 -20.32 -25.71 -1.78
N SER A 19 -20.09 -25.56 -3.09
CA SER A 19 -19.05 -24.66 -3.59
C SER A 19 -19.40 -23.22 -3.24
N MET A 20 -18.53 -22.55 -2.49
CA MET A 20 -18.63 -21.11 -2.23
C MET A 20 -18.02 -20.27 -3.37
N GLY A 21 -17.62 -20.91 -4.47
CA GLY A 21 -16.91 -20.30 -5.59
C GLY A 21 -15.42 -20.08 -5.35
N ASP A 22 -14.75 -19.54 -6.37
CA ASP A 22 -13.35 -19.16 -6.32
C ASP A 22 -13.18 -17.83 -5.60
N TRP A 23 -12.82 -17.90 -4.32
CA TRP A 23 -12.32 -16.74 -3.59
C TRP A 23 -10.84 -16.57 -3.91
N ILE A 24 -10.43 -15.33 -4.13
CA ILE A 24 -9.04 -15.01 -4.45
C ILE A 24 -8.53 -13.89 -3.55
N THR A 25 -7.27 -13.94 -3.22
CA THR A 25 -6.55 -12.84 -2.56
C THR A 25 -6.35 -11.69 -3.53
N VAL A 26 -6.06 -10.49 -2.99
CA VAL A 26 -5.67 -9.34 -3.82
C VAL A 26 -4.41 -9.63 -4.65
N THR A 27 -3.51 -10.48 -4.15
CA THR A 27 -2.29 -10.88 -4.88
C THR A 27 -2.62 -11.77 -6.08
N GLU A 28 -3.55 -12.71 -5.93
CA GLU A 28 -4.01 -13.52 -7.06
C GLU A 28 -4.75 -12.67 -8.10
N LEU A 29 -5.61 -11.74 -7.66
CA LEU A 29 -6.23 -10.76 -8.56
C LEU A 29 -5.17 -9.94 -9.31
N ALA A 30 -4.13 -9.49 -8.61
CA ALA A 30 -3.03 -8.74 -9.20
C ALA A 30 -2.32 -9.54 -10.31
N ASN A 31 -2.05 -10.82 -10.06
CA ASN A 31 -1.47 -11.72 -11.05
C ASN A 31 -2.39 -11.91 -12.27
N MET A 32 -3.69 -12.10 -12.06
CA MET A 32 -4.67 -12.23 -13.15
C MET A 32 -4.74 -10.97 -14.02
N LYS A 33 -4.59 -9.79 -13.41
CA LYS A 33 -4.61 -8.49 -14.12
C LYS A 33 -3.27 -8.10 -14.73
N GLY A 34 -2.20 -8.87 -14.49
CA GLY A 34 -0.84 -8.50 -14.91
C GLY A 34 -0.31 -7.22 -14.26
N VAL A 35 -0.98 -6.75 -13.19
CA VAL A 35 -0.60 -5.54 -12.46
C VAL A 35 0.00 -5.97 -11.13
N GLY A 36 1.22 -5.52 -10.82
CA GLY A 36 1.91 -5.91 -9.59
C GLY A 36 1.08 -5.64 -8.31
N PRO A 37 1.20 -6.45 -7.24
CA PRO A 37 0.30 -6.41 -6.07
C PRO A 37 0.16 -5.04 -5.40
N ARG A 38 1.24 -4.25 -5.41
CA ARG A 38 1.28 -2.88 -4.85
C ARG A 38 0.32 -1.95 -5.58
N ARG A 39 0.42 -1.93 -6.92
CA ARG A 39 -0.38 -1.06 -7.79
C ARG A 39 -1.83 -1.52 -7.81
N THR A 40 -2.10 -2.83 -7.83
CA THR A 40 -3.46 -3.38 -7.68
C THR A 40 -4.12 -2.91 -6.39
N ARG A 41 -3.41 -2.94 -5.25
CA ARG A 41 -3.94 -2.42 -3.99
C ARG A 41 -4.23 -0.93 -4.01
N ALA A 42 -3.39 -0.15 -4.69
CA ALA A 42 -3.61 1.30 -4.84
C ALA A 42 -4.85 1.59 -5.70
N ILE A 43 -5.01 0.90 -6.83
CA ILE A 43 -6.19 1.02 -7.71
C ILE A 43 -7.46 0.62 -6.95
N LEU A 44 -7.45 -0.52 -6.25
CA LEU A 44 -8.60 -0.93 -5.45
C LEU A 44 -8.92 0.02 -4.29
N ALA A 45 -7.93 0.77 -3.80
CA ALA A 45 -8.16 1.81 -2.81
C ALA A 45 -8.79 3.06 -3.42
N GLU A 46 -8.40 3.48 -4.64
CA GLU A 46 -9.08 4.56 -5.37
C GLU A 46 -10.54 4.20 -5.67
N LEU A 47 -10.81 2.93 -6.02
CA LEU A 47 -12.17 2.40 -6.19
C LEU A 47 -13.00 2.35 -4.90
N GLY A 48 -12.41 2.67 -3.74
CA GLY A 48 -13.06 2.54 -2.44
C GLY A 48 -13.36 1.09 -2.04
N PHE A 49 -12.81 0.10 -2.77
CA PHE A 49 -12.94 -1.33 -2.47
C PHE A 49 -12.02 -1.73 -1.31
N LEU A 50 -10.85 -1.08 -1.22
CA LEU A 50 -9.95 -1.16 -0.08
C LEU A 50 -9.90 0.18 0.67
N VAL A 51 -9.85 0.11 2.00
CA VAL A 51 -9.67 1.24 2.90
C VAL A 51 -8.43 1.05 3.76
N SER A 52 -7.87 2.15 4.24
CA SER A 52 -6.76 2.12 5.18
C SER A 52 -7.30 1.84 6.59
N GLU A 53 -6.82 0.75 7.21
CA GLU A 53 -7.11 0.37 8.58
C GLU A 53 -5.84 0.54 9.45
N GLY A 54 -5.99 1.16 10.62
CA GLY A 54 -4.89 1.41 11.56
C GLY A 54 -4.06 2.66 11.25
N HIS A 55 -2.95 2.83 11.99
CA HIS A 55 -2.12 4.03 11.91
C HIS A 55 -0.62 3.69 11.95
N GLY A 56 0.21 4.56 11.34
CA GLY A 56 1.67 4.52 11.46
C GLY A 56 2.31 3.23 10.92
N ARG A 57 2.87 2.41 11.82
CA ARG A 57 3.49 1.11 11.47
C ARG A 57 2.46 0.01 11.19
N ASN A 58 1.23 0.17 11.69
CA ASN A 58 0.16 -0.81 11.58
C ASN A 58 -0.83 -0.51 10.45
N LEU A 59 -0.56 0.51 9.63
CA LEU A 59 -1.39 0.87 8.48
C LEU A 59 -1.46 -0.31 7.50
N LYS A 60 -2.66 -0.86 7.29
CA LYS A 60 -2.93 -1.97 6.36
C LYS A 60 -4.09 -1.60 5.45
N LEU A 61 -4.01 -1.97 4.18
CA LEU A 61 -5.14 -1.88 3.27
C LEU A 61 -6.03 -3.10 3.42
N ARG A 62 -7.32 -2.85 3.62
CA ARG A 62 -8.33 -3.83 4.00
C ARG A 62 -9.62 -3.63 3.23
N LEU A 63 -10.42 -4.67 3.06
CA LEU A 63 -11.75 -4.55 2.44
C LEU A 63 -12.58 -3.50 3.18
N ALA A 64 -13.25 -2.65 2.41
CA ALA A 64 -14.20 -1.69 2.95
C ALA A 64 -15.42 -2.41 3.55
N ASN A 65 -16.04 -1.82 4.57
CA ASN A 65 -17.18 -2.42 5.27
C ASN A 65 -18.31 -2.81 4.30
N TRP A 66 -18.63 -1.93 3.34
CA TRP A 66 -19.66 -2.17 2.35
C TRP A 66 -19.39 -3.41 1.48
N VAL A 67 -18.11 -3.75 1.23
CA VAL A 67 -17.72 -4.96 0.48
C VAL A 67 -18.02 -6.20 1.30
N THR A 68 -17.69 -6.17 2.59
CA THR A 68 -17.94 -7.29 3.49
C THR A 68 -19.42 -7.46 3.81
N GLU A 69 -20.17 -6.37 3.99
CA GLU A 69 -21.62 -6.38 4.24
C GLU A 69 -22.41 -6.97 3.08
N ARG A 70 -21.94 -6.74 1.84
CA ARG A 70 -22.52 -7.35 0.62
C ARG A 70 -22.11 -8.81 0.40
N GLY A 71 -21.24 -9.36 1.24
CA GLY A 71 -20.69 -10.71 1.06
C GLY A 71 -19.71 -10.84 -0.10
N TRP A 72 -19.24 -9.73 -0.68
CA TRP A 72 -18.34 -9.71 -1.84
C TRP A 72 -16.88 -9.98 -1.48
N GLY A 73 -16.56 -9.88 -0.19
CA GLY A 73 -15.24 -10.11 0.36
C GLY A 73 -15.35 -10.55 1.81
N LYS A 74 -14.33 -11.22 2.32
CA LYS A 74 -14.23 -11.56 3.75
C LYS A 74 -12.79 -11.58 4.22
N ARG A 75 -12.63 -11.38 5.53
CA ARG A 75 -11.33 -11.54 6.19
C ARG A 75 -11.14 -12.99 6.61
N GLN A 76 -10.00 -13.54 6.24
CA GLN A 76 -9.55 -14.88 6.59
C GLN A 76 -8.35 -14.80 7.53
N ARG A 77 -8.09 -15.89 8.24
CA ARG A 77 -6.91 -16.04 9.10
C ARG A 77 -6.09 -17.22 8.59
N SER A 78 -4.80 -17.01 8.38
CA SER A 78 -3.90 -18.09 8.00
C SER A 78 -3.67 -19.03 9.18
N TYR A 79 -3.13 -20.22 8.91
CA TYR A 79 -2.71 -21.16 9.96
C TYR A 79 -1.76 -20.52 10.99
N ARG A 80 -0.88 -19.61 10.54
CA ARG A 80 0.05 -18.85 11.39
C ARG A 80 -0.59 -17.66 12.12
N GLY A 81 -1.91 -17.52 12.07
CA GLY A 81 -2.66 -16.44 12.73
C GLY A 81 -2.71 -15.11 11.98
N THR A 82 -2.07 -14.99 10.82
CA THR A 82 -2.04 -13.74 10.04
C THR A 82 -3.38 -13.53 9.33
N GLN A 83 -4.03 -12.39 9.57
CA GLN A 83 -5.26 -12.03 8.87
C GLN A 83 -5.00 -11.46 7.48
N PHE A 84 -5.69 -11.98 6.46
CA PHE A 84 -5.66 -11.52 5.08
C PHE A 84 -7.08 -11.44 4.51
N ASP A 85 -7.25 -10.68 3.45
CA ASP A 85 -8.56 -10.46 2.86
C ASP A 85 -8.68 -11.23 1.53
N VAL A 86 -9.87 -11.76 1.27
CA VAL A 86 -10.22 -12.49 0.05
C VAL A 86 -11.46 -11.90 -0.60
N ILE A 87 -11.53 -12.00 -1.92
CA ILE A 87 -12.55 -11.44 -2.78
C ILE A 87 -13.33 -12.59 -3.41
N GLY A 88 -14.65 -12.58 -3.25
CA GLY A 88 -15.55 -13.58 -3.81
C GLY A 88 -15.95 -13.27 -5.26
N PRO A 89 -16.68 -14.18 -5.91
CA PRO A 89 -17.08 -14.05 -7.32
C PRO A 89 -17.79 -12.73 -7.67
N ASP A 90 -18.73 -12.28 -6.84
CA ASP A 90 -19.45 -11.01 -7.06
C ASP A 90 -18.55 -9.79 -6.94
N GLY A 91 -17.65 -9.78 -5.95
CA GLY A 91 -16.65 -8.73 -5.79
C GLY A 91 -15.73 -8.66 -7.00
N ARG A 92 -15.30 -9.82 -7.54
CA ARG A 92 -14.50 -9.87 -8.78
C ARG A 92 -15.26 -9.30 -9.96
N ARG A 93 -16.53 -9.70 -10.17
CA ARG A 93 -17.37 -9.14 -11.24
C ARG A 93 -17.50 -7.62 -11.12
N TRP A 94 -17.74 -7.12 -9.91
CA TRP A 94 -17.86 -5.67 -9.69
C TRP A 94 -16.56 -4.92 -10.02
N ILE A 95 -15.41 -5.48 -9.63
CA ILE A 95 -14.09 -4.95 -9.97
C ILE A 95 -13.87 -4.98 -11.47
N GLU A 96 -14.18 -6.10 -12.13
CA GLU A 96 -13.99 -6.29 -13.58
C GLU A 96 -14.64 -5.17 -14.39
N HIS A 97 -15.90 -4.86 -14.09
CA HIS A 97 -16.67 -3.83 -14.78
C HIS A 97 -16.13 -2.41 -14.61
N ARG A 98 -15.24 -2.18 -13.64
CA ARG A 98 -14.67 -0.85 -13.31
C ARG A 98 -13.17 -0.79 -13.48
N TRP A 99 -12.56 -1.91 -13.87
CA TRP A 99 -11.11 -2.06 -13.78
C TRP A 99 -10.40 -1.12 -14.75
N ASP A 100 -10.82 -1.11 -16.01
CA ASP A 100 -10.16 -0.34 -17.05
C ASP A 100 -10.31 1.16 -16.81
N ASP A 101 -11.50 1.62 -16.41
CA ASP A 101 -11.74 3.01 -16.00
C ASP A 101 -10.82 3.39 -14.83
N ALA A 102 -10.76 2.55 -13.79
CA ALA A 102 -9.92 2.80 -12.63
C ALA A 102 -8.43 2.82 -12.98
N VAL A 103 -7.97 1.95 -13.89
CA VAL A 103 -6.59 1.96 -14.40
C VAL A 103 -6.31 3.23 -15.19
N GLY A 104 -7.26 3.66 -16.02
CA GLY A 104 -7.20 4.91 -16.79
C GLY A 104 -7.06 6.12 -15.86
N GLU A 105 -7.97 6.26 -14.90
CA GLU A 105 -7.95 7.33 -13.90
C GLU A 105 -6.69 7.30 -13.03
N PHE A 106 -6.26 6.11 -12.59
CA PHE A 106 -5.04 5.95 -11.79
C PHE A 106 -3.79 6.34 -12.59
N SER A 107 -3.80 6.13 -13.90
CA SER A 107 -2.69 6.45 -14.79
C SER A 107 -2.76 7.88 -15.33
N ALA A 108 -3.88 8.58 -15.13
CA ALA A 108 -4.04 9.98 -15.47
C ALA A 108 -3.19 10.84 -14.52
N LEU A 109 -2.10 11.35 -15.09
CA LEU A 109 -1.14 12.24 -14.44
C LEU A 109 -1.14 13.59 -15.17
N SER A 110 -0.90 14.68 -14.46
CA SER A 110 -0.63 15.97 -15.10
C SER A 110 0.64 15.89 -15.97
N THR A 111 0.88 16.88 -16.81
CA THR A 111 2.15 16.99 -17.57
C THR A 111 3.36 16.93 -16.63
N LEU A 112 3.31 17.62 -15.48
CA LEU A 112 4.37 17.57 -14.47
C LEU A 112 4.52 16.16 -13.89
N GLY A 113 3.41 15.48 -13.59
CA GLY A 113 3.41 14.10 -13.10
C GLY A 113 4.01 13.10 -14.10
N GLN A 114 3.73 13.27 -15.39
CA GLN A 114 4.31 12.46 -16.47
C GLN A 114 5.82 12.68 -16.55
N THR A 115 6.28 13.92 -16.60
CA THR A 115 7.71 14.26 -16.59
C THR A 115 8.41 13.71 -15.34
N ALA A 116 7.79 13.84 -14.16
CA ALA A 116 8.34 13.34 -12.91
C ALA A 116 8.47 11.81 -12.90
N ARG A 117 7.48 11.10 -13.45
CA ARG A 117 7.53 9.64 -13.61
C ARG A 117 8.69 9.22 -14.49
N ASP A 118 8.83 9.85 -15.64
CA ASP A 118 9.84 9.48 -16.63
C ASP A 118 11.25 9.78 -16.10
N HIS A 119 11.42 10.89 -15.37
CA HIS A 119 12.68 11.20 -14.68
C HIS A 119 12.99 10.21 -13.56
N LEU A 120 11.99 9.77 -12.78
CA LEU A 120 12.21 8.73 -11.76
C LEU A 120 12.63 7.41 -12.41
N ALA A 121 12.00 7.02 -13.52
CA ALA A 121 12.36 5.82 -14.27
C ALA A 121 13.82 5.88 -14.76
N ALA A 122 14.18 6.97 -15.46
CA ALA A 122 15.54 7.19 -15.94
C ALA A 122 16.57 7.27 -14.80
N PHE A 123 16.19 7.84 -13.64
CA PHE A 123 17.04 7.86 -12.46
C PHE A 123 17.30 6.44 -11.94
N ARG A 124 16.26 5.61 -11.82
CA ARG A 124 16.37 4.23 -11.33
C ARG A 124 17.22 3.34 -12.23
N GLU A 125 17.13 3.50 -13.54
CA GLU A 125 17.94 2.75 -14.51
C GLU A 125 19.44 3.02 -14.35
N ARG A 126 19.83 4.23 -13.94
CA ARG A 126 21.24 4.60 -13.74
C ARG A 126 21.79 4.18 -12.39
N ARG A 127 20.95 3.70 -11.47
CA ARG A 127 21.41 3.29 -10.13
C ARG A 127 22.07 1.91 -10.20
N LEU A 128 23.11 1.73 -9.37
CA LEU A 128 23.70 0.42 -9.12
C LEU A 128 22.67 -0.60 -8.60
N ASN A 129 21.71 -0.14 -7.79
CA ASN A 129 20.53 -0.91 -7.41
C ASN A 129 19.27 -0.24 -7.96
N PRO A 130 18.60 -0.82 -8.98
CA PRO A 130 17.39 -0.26 -9.56
C PRO A 130 16.15 -0.42 -8.65
N ASP A 131 16.23 -1.28 -7.63
CA ASP A 131 15.20 -1.39 -6.60
C ASP A 131 15.32 -0.25 -5.60
N MET A 132 14.52 0.79 -5.83
CA MET A 132 14.43 1.97 -4.99
C MET A 132 13.28 1.78 -3.99
N PRO A 133 13.52 1.69 -2.68
CA PRO A 133 12.46 1.57 -1.69
C PRO A 133 11.46 2.74 -1.79
N VAL A 134 10.20 2.50 -1.45
CA VAL A 134 9.12 3.51 -1.53
C VAL A 134 9.49 4.79 -0.78
N GLN A 135 10.08 4.67 0.42
CA GLN A 135 10.54 5.84 1.19
C GLN A 135 11.54 6.68 0.39
N GLU A 136 12.48 6.02 -0.28
CA GLU A 136 13.50 6.70 -1.06
C GLU A 136 12.88 7.40 -2.27
N GLN A 137 11.95 6.74 -2.98
CA GLN A 137 11.21 7.35 -4.10
C GLN A 137 10.44 8.60 -3.65
N VAL A 138 9.77 8.55 -2.50
CA VAL A 138 9.08 9.72 -1.92
C VAL A 138 10.06 10.84 -1.58
N CYS A 139 11.21 10.51 -0.97
CA CYS A 139 12.25 11.51 -0.67
C CYS A 139 12.82 12.14 -1.93
N TRP A 140 12.98 11.36 -3.00
CA TRP A 140 13.44 11.84 -4.30
C TRP A 140 12.44 12.84 -4.90
N PHE A 141 11.14 12.52 -4.92
CA PHE A 141 10.13 13.48 -5.37
C PHE A 141 10.08 14.73 -4.51
N ALA A 142 10.17 14.60 -3.18
CA ALA A 142 10.18 15.75 -2.28
C ALA A 142 11.39 16.67 -2.46
N PHE A 143 12.44 16.22 -3.16
CA PHE A 143 13.62 17.03 -3.48
C PHE A 143 13.54 17.63 -4.90
N TYR A 144 13.26 16.80 -5.91
CA TYR A 144 13.29 17.23 -7.33
C TYR A 144 11.96 17.79 -7.84
N TYR A 145 10.85 17.44 -7.18
CA TYR A 145 9.49 17.81 -7.57
C TYR A 145 8.66 18.20 -6.33
N PRO A 146 9.05 19.28 -5.63
CA PRO A 146 8.40 19.69 -4.38
C PRO A 146 6.92 20.02 -4.58
N ASP A 147 6.57 20.60 -5.74
CA ASP A 147 5.21 21.02 -6.08
C ASP A 147 4.31 19.88 -6.57
N LEU A 148 4.87 18.69 -6.79
CA LEU A 148 4.11 17.52 -7.19
C LEU A 148 3.22 17.05 -6.02
N SER A 149 1.93 16.89 -6.31
CA SER A 149 0.95 16.50 -5.30
C SER A 149 1.24 15.13 -4.70
N GLN A 150 0.83 14.90 -3.45
CA GLN A 150 0.99 13.58 -2.81
C GLN A 150 0.21 12.48 -3.56
N THR A 151 -0.93 12.83 -4.16
CA THR A 151 -1.74 11.92 -4.98
C THR A 151 -0.98 11.48 -6.24
N GLU A 152 -0.36 12.42 -6.97
CA GLU A 152 0.44 12.05 -8.14
C GLU A 152 1.69 11.25 -7.77
N LYS A 153 2.39 11.63 -6.70
CA LYS A 153 3.50 10.83 -6.15
C LYS A 153 3.03 9.40 -5.86
N ALA A 154 1.85 9.23 -5.27
CA ALA A 154 1.29 7.93 -4.93
C ALA A 154 0.96 7.10 -6.19
N ARG A 155 0.33 7.73 -7.19
CA ARG A 155 0.02 7.10 -8.48
C ARG A 155 1.28 6.64 -9.22
N ILE A 156 2.30 7.49 -9.30
CA ILE A 156 3.57 7.18 -9.95
C ILE A 156 4.28 5.99 -9.28
N ILE A 157 4.33 5.97 -7.94
CA ILE A 157 4.99 4.90 -7.17
C ILE A 157 4.13 3.62 -7.12
N GLY A 158 2.83 3.73 -7.38
CA GLY A 158 1.86 2.64 -7.26
C GLY A 158 1.51 2.31 -5.80
N VAL A 159 1.38 3.33 -4.94
CA VAL A 159 0.95 3.23 -3.54
C VAL A 159 -0.24 4.15 -3.28
N THR A 160 -0.76 4.16 -2.06
CA THR A 160 -1.83 5.11 -1.67
C THR A 160 -1.26 6.41 -1.12
N GLN A 161 -2.01 7.51 -1.24
CA GLN A 161 -1.61 8.83 -0.72
C GLN A 161 -1.18 8.82 0.77
N PRO A 162 -1.85 8.09 1.69
CA PRO A 162 -1.41 8.02 3.09
C PRO A 162 0.02 7.48 3.27
N ILE A 163 0.49 6.59 2.39
CA ILE A 163 1.87 6.09 2.42
C ILE A 163 2.86 7.20 2.07
N VAL A 164 2.54 8.02 1.06
CA VAL A 164 3.36 9.19 0.70
C VAL A 164 3.40 10.19 1.85
N SER A 165 2.25 10.55 2.40
CA SER A 165 2.12 11.46 3.54
C SER A 165 2.97 11.00 4.74
N LYS A 166 2.93 9.69 5.06
CA LYS A 166 3.76 9.09 6.10
C LYS A 166 5.25 9.32 5.85
N TYR A 167 5.75 9.05 4.65
CA TYR A 167 7.18 9.17 4.36
C TYR A 167 7.64 10.63 4.25
N GLU A 168 6.81 11.54 3.74
CA GLU A 168 7.10 12.98 3.80
C GLU A 168 7.17 13.49 5.25
N ALA A 169 6.30 13.00 6.15
CA ALA A 169 6.35 13.34 7.57
C ALA A 169 7.61 12.79 8.27
N ILE A 170 8.08 11.61 7.87
CA ILE A 170 9.35 11.04 8.36
C ILE A 170 10.53 11.90 7.87
N ARG A 171 10.57 12.25 6.59
CA ARG A 171 11.61 13.09 6.00
C ARG A 171 11.70 14.46 6.70
N ARG A 172 10.57 15.14 6.89
CA ARG A 172 10.53 16.44 7.59
C ARG A 172 11.14 16.37 8.98
N ARG A 173 10.81 15.33 9.75
CA ARG A 173 11.41 15.09 11.08
C ARG A 173 12.91 14.85 11.00
N GLN A 174 13.38 14.07 10.04
CA GLN A 174 14.81 13.80 9.86
C GLN A 174 15.58 15.06 9.49
N LEU A 175 15.03 15.90 8.60
CA LEU A 175 15.63 17.19 8.24
C LEU A 175 15.69 18.14 9.43
N ALA A 176 14.58 18.29 10.18
CA ALA A 176 14.55 19.11 11.38
C ALA A 176 15.58 18.67 12.42
N ALA A 177 15.71 17.36 12.66
CA ALA A 177 16.71 16.79 13.55
C ALA A 177 18.15 16.98 13.03
N SER A 178 18.36 16.96 11.71
CA SER A 178 19.66 17.23 11.10
C SER A 178 20.06 18.69 11.26
N VAL A 179 19.13 19.63 11.03
CA VAL A 179 19.37 21.06 11.24
C VAL A 179 19.64 21.34 12.71
N ALA A 180 18.86 20.78 13.63
CA ALA A 180 19.06 20.91 15.07
C ALA A 180 20.44 20.40 15.51
N ARG A 181 20.88 19.24 15.00
CA ARG A 181 22.22 18.70 15.29
C ARG A 181 23.34 19.57 14.73
N ARG A 182 23.18 20.14 13.53
CA ARG A 182 24.17 21.05 12.93
C ARG A 182 24.31 22.35 13.72
N ASN A 183 23.21 22.83 14.29
CA ASN A 183 23.16 24.08 15.05
C ASN A 183 23.40 23.89 16.55
N ALA A 184 23.55 22.64 17.02
CA ALA A 184 23.81 22.36 18.42
C ALA A 184 25.24 22.81 18.79
N PRO A 185 25.42 23.52 19.92
CA PRO A 185 26.75 23.88 20.38
C PRO A 185 27.57 22.61 20.64
N LEU A 186 28.84 22.63 20.22
CA LEU A 186 29.78 21.55 20.50
C LEU A 186 29.86 21.36 22.03
N ALA A 187 29.61 20.14 22.51
CA ALA A 187 29.76 19.83 23.93
C ALA A 187 31.20 20.19 24.36
N PRO A 188 31.38 20.86 25.52
CA PRO A 188 32.71 21.22 25.99
C PRO A 188 33.54 19.94 26.16
N LYS A 189 34.67 19.88 25.45
CA LYS A 189 35.67 18.82 25.63
C LYS A 189 36.34 19.05 26.99
N GLY A 190 36.09 18.13 27.92
CA GLY A 190 36.90 17.94 29.12
C GLY A 190 36.38 18.65 30.37
N SER A 191 35.71 17.89 31.23
CA SER A 191 35.88 18.10 32.67
C SER A 191 37.07 17.23 33.10
N PRO A 192 38.12 17.79 33.72
CA PRO A 192 39.16 16.97 34.30
C PRO A 192 38.55 16.10 35.40
N VAL A 193 38.84 14.80 35.35
CA VAL A 193 38.57 13.87 36.45
C VAL A 193 39.39 14.37 37.65
N GLN A 194 38.72 14.95 38.64
CA GLN A 194 39.34 15.26 39.92
C GLN A 194 39.59 13.92 40.63
N HIS A 195 40.85 13.49 40.65
CA HIS A 195 41.32 12.53 41.63
C HIS A 195 41.38 13.23 42.99
N HIS A 196 40.54 12.79 43.92
CA HIS A 196 40.70 13.11 45.33
C HIS A 196 41.62 12.05 45.94
N ASP A 197 42.75 12.53 46.48
CA ASP A 197 43.61 11.81 47.41
C ASP A 197 42.93 11.62 48.77
#